data_AF-A0A7V3QWX9-F1
#
_entry.id   AF-A0A7V3QWX9-F1
#
_cell.length_a   1.000
_cell.length_b   1.000
_cell.length_c   1.000
_cell.angle_alpha   90.00
_cell.angle_beta   90.00
_cell.angle_gamma   90.00
#
_symmetry.space_group_name_H-M   'P 1'
#
loop_
_entity.id
_entity.type
_entity.pdbx_description
1 polymer ?
#
loop_
_entity_poly.entity_id
_entity_poly.type
_entity_poly.pdbx_seq_one_letter_code
_entity_poly.pdbx_strand_id
1 'polypeptide(L)'
;MRPGPGQGHFRRLRGRRPEPGHGRQTADHDDHRSGLHRVAGPLHDGHHLREDVTSLRGPVFGRDPLSSPSALSQERFSRIPCTLHPVFLSTRLATTLPQLQRLIGGRRPFLCTEAKLAKTLEPVLRQLSHSLGHPTLVTFVGGERSKNRATKERLEDSLLRAGAGRDAVLVALGGGLVSDIAGFTAGTLMRGVPYINLPTTLLALVDASIGGKTGVNTPAGKNLVGLFHPPLAVLGALDLLNTLPRSEFRSGLAECLKHGAGLDAGLLAWMAERSPEGLRRNREELFHLVTTSSALKCRIVDEDPAERTGRRNILNLGHTLGHAIELLSGYRVSHGSAVAAGLCWEGACAVVQGYL
;
A
#
# COMPACT_ATOMS: atom_id res chain seq x y z
N MET A 1 0.32 -29.54 63.62
CA MET A 1 -0.99 -28.92 63.94
C MET A 1 -1.26 -27.81 62.92
N ARG A 2 -2.33 -27.96 62.11
CA ARG A 2 -3.09 -26.84 61.48
C ARG A 2 -4.17 -26.38 62.49
N PRO A 3 -4.94 -25.27 62.34
CA PRO A 3 -5.22 -24.39 61.17
C PRO A 3 -5.04 -22.88 61.50
N GLY A 4 -5.37 -21.84 60.71
CA GLY A 4 -6.05 -21.61 59.43
C GLY A 4 -6.15 -20.08 59.19
N PRO A 5 -6.52 -19.61 57.97
CA PRO A 5 -6.40 -18.22 57.54
C PRO A 5 -7.70 -17.40 57.69
N GLY A 6 -7.57 -16.12 58.03
CA GLY A 6 -8.68 -15.15 58.13
C GLY A 6 -9.09 -14.61 56.76
N GLN A 7 -10.36 -14.81 56.40
CA GLN A 7 -11.02 -14.29 55.21
C GLN A 7 -11.52 -12.85 55.43
N GLY A 8 -11.21 -11.94 54.50
CA GLY A 8 -11.83 -10.62 54.41
C GLY A 8 -13.04 -10.66 53.47
N HIS A 9 -14.24 -10.39 54.01
CA HIS A 9 -15.49 -10.32 53.28
C HIS A 9 -15.63 -9.00 52.49
N PHE A 10 -15.72 -9.09 51.15
CA PHE A 10 -16.24 -8.01 50.31
C PHE A 10 -17.78 -8.06 50.27
N ARG A 11 -18.41 -6.97 50.72
CA ARG A 11 -19.86 -6.78 50.81
C ARG A 11 -20.43 -6.42 49.43
N ARG A 12 -21.43 -7.20 48.96
CA ARG A 12 -22.26 -6.88 47.79
C ARG A 12 -23.18 -5.69 48.09
N LEU A 13 -23.26 -4.72 47.19
CA LEU A 13 -24.37 -3.76 47.13
C LEU A 13 -25.28 -4.13 45.95
N ARG A 14 -26.54 -4.42 46.26
CA ARG A 14 -27.68 -4.55 45.33
C ARG A 14 -28.62 -3.36 45.55
N GLY A 15 -29.21 -2.86 44.47
CA GLY A 15 -30.37 -1.95 44.45
C GLY A 15 -30.08 -0.71 43.59
N ARG A 16 -30.93 -0.22 42.69
CA ARG A 16 -32.33 -0.52 42.32
C ARG A 16 -32.54 -0.12 40.84
N ARG A 17 -33.48 -0.78 40.15
CA ARG A 17 -34.07 -0.34 38.87
C ARG A 17 -35.08 0.80 39.11
N PRO A 18 -35.36 1.63 38.09
CA PRO A 18 -36.68 2.20 37.89
C PRO A 18 -37.37 1.58 36.66
N GLU A 19 -38.67 1.29 36.81
CA GLU A 19 -39.60 0.86 35.77
C GLU A 19 -40.35 2.07 35.16
N PRO A 20 -41.03 1.91 34.00
CA PRO A 20 -41.43 3.00 33.11
C PRO A 20 -42.86 3.50 33.36
N GLY A 21 -43.07 4.82 33.22
CA GLY A 21 -44.39 5.45 33.27
C GLY A 21 -44.83 5.98 31.91
N HIS A 22 -45.97 5.50 31.43
CA HIS A 22 -46.71 5.97 30.26
C HIS A 22 -47.28 7.39 30.42
N GLY A 23 -47.39 8.11 29.31
CA GLY A 23 -48.25 9.29 29.16
C GLY A 23 -48.35 9.73 27.70
N ARG A 24 -49.46 9.38 27.03
CA ARG A 24 -49.90 9.92 25.72
C ARG A 24 -50.56 11.29 25.89
N GLN A 25 -50.37 12.19 24.93
CA GLN A 25 -51.33 13.18 24.36
C GLN A 25 -50.52 14.09 23.40
N THR A 26 -50.62 13.99 22.06
CA THR A 26 -51.62 14.49 21.08
C THR A 26 -51.66 16.02 20.88
N ALA A 27 -51.61 16.38 19.58
CA ALA A 27 -52.03 17.64 18.92
C ALA A 27 -51.09 18.86 19.11
N ASP A 28 -50.85 19.77 18.16
CA ASP A 28 -51.27 19.93 16.76
C ASP A 28 -50.40 21.03 16.11
N HIS A 29 -50.41 21.07 14.77
CA HIS A 29 -50.24 22.20 13.84
C HIS A 29 -49.23 23.35 14.05
N ASP A 30 -48.34 23.54 13.06
CA ASP A 30 -48.17 24.74 12.20
C ASP A 30 -46.84 24.62 11.42
N ASP A 31 -46.84 24.13 10.18
CA ASP A 31 -46.96 24.87 8.91
C ASP A 31 -46.18 26.19 8.82
N HIS A 32 -45.01 26.14 8.18
CA HIS A 32 -44.49 27.28 7.41
C HIS A 32 -43.66 26.80 6.22
N ARG A 33 -44.35 26.65 5.08
CA ARG A 33 -43.81 26.80 3.73
C ARG A 33 -43.63 28.28 3.39
N SER A 34 -42.44 28.69 2.95
CA SER A 34 -42.17 29.77 1.97
C SER A 34 -40.65 29.96 1.85
N GLY A 35 -40.01 30.15 0.70
CA GLY A 35 -40.52 30.38 -0.64
C GLY A 35 -39.44 30.07 -1.69
N LEU A 36 -39.92 29.48 -2.79
CA LEU A 36 -39.25 29.45 -4.08
C LEU A 36 -39.34 30.86 -4.68
N HIS A 37 -38.20 31.48 -4.98
CA HIS A 37 -38.15 32.56 -5.97
C HIS A 37 -37.43 32.07 -7.22
N ARG A 38 -38.24 31.69 -8.22
CA ARG A 38 -37.88 31.79 -9.63
C ARG A 38 -37.90 33.26 -10.00
N VAL A 39 -36.82 33.74 -10.62
CA VAL A 39 -36.87 34.91 -11.51
C VAL A 39 -36.37 34.42 -12.86
N ALA A 40 -37.24 34.52 -13.86
CA ALA A 40 -36.97 34.21 -15.24
C ALA A 40 -36.88 35.52 -16.04
N GLY A 41 -35.97 35.55 -17.02
CA GLY A 41 -35.98 36.45 -18.17
C GLY A 41 -34.63 37.13 -18.47
N PRO A 42 -34.33 37.48 -19.74
CA PRO A 42 -34.68 36.85 -21.01
C PRO A 42 -33.42 36.44 -21.82
N LEU A 43 -33.67 35.67 -22.88
CA LEU A 43 -32.71 35.26 -23.92
C LEU A 43 -32.25 36.45 -24.76
N HIS A 44 -30.94 36.53 -25.07
CA HIS A 44 -30.46 37.13 -26.31
C HIS A 44 -29.16 36.46 -26.80
N ASP A 45 -29.28 35.88 -27.99
CA ASP A 45 -28.36 35.79 -29.13
C ASP A 45 -26.84 35.88 -28.92
N GLY A 46 -26.21 34.71 -29.12
CA GLY A 46 -25.31 34.47 -30.24
C GLY A 46 -24.03 35.30 -30.36
N HIS A 47 -22.89 34.71 -30.01
CA HIS A 47 -21.68 34.82 -30.83
C HIS A 47 -20.83 33.55 -30.71
N HIS A 48 -20.59 32.95 -31.87
CA HIS A 48 -19.65 31.85 -32.10
C HIS A 48 -18.23 32.22 -31.68
N LEU A 49 -17.62 31.43 -30.81
CA LEU A 49 -16.18 31.19 -30.82
C LEU A 49 -15.95 29.70 -30.59
N ARG A 50 -15.64 29.00 -31.70
CA ARG A 50 -14.98 27.71 -31.68
C ARG A 50 -13.54 27.98 -31.23
N GLU A 51 -13.19 27.56 -30.03
CA GLU A 51 -11.78 27.42 -29.66
C GLU A 51 -11.40 25.94 -29.81
N ASP A 52 -10.44 25.72 -30.72
CA ASP A 52 -9.80 24.45 -31.02
C ASP A 52 -9.17 23.84 -29.77
N VAL A 53 -9.75 22.75 -29.27
CA VAL A 53 -9.12 21.87 -28.29
C VAL A 53 -8.11 20.97 -29.01
N THR A 54 -7.02 21.56 -29.49
CA THR A 54 -5.85 20.84 -30.03
C THR A 54 -4.55 21.41 -29.50
N SER A 55 -4.29 21.30 -28.20
CA SER A 55 -2.90 21.33 -27.67
C SER A 55 -2.81 20.88 -26.20
N LEU A 56 -3.09 19.61 -25.92
CA LEU A 56 -2.56 18.93 -24.73
C LEU A 56 -1.92 17.61 -25.15
N ARG A 57 -0.87 17.71 -25.99
CA ARG A 57 0.08 16.61 -26.17
C ARG A 57 1.10 16.69 -25.06
N GLY A 58 0.90 15.90 -24.00
CA GLY A 58 2.00 15.50 -23.11
C GLY A 58 3.06 14.74 -23.92
N PRO A 59 4.29 14.62 -23.41
CA PRO A 59 5.38 13.99 -24.17
C PRO A 59 5.01 12.55 -24.52
N VAL A 60 4.84 12.31 -25.82
CA VAL A 60 4.77 10.96 -26.40
C VAL A 60 6.18 10.40 -26.30
N PHE A 61 6.39 9.44 -25.40
CA PHE A 61 7.62 8.66 -25.38
C PHE A 61 7.74 7.94 -26.74
N GLY A 62 8.68 8.39 -27.56
CA GLY A 62 8.92 7.86 -28.89
C GLY A 62 9.19 6.36 -28.85
N ARG A 63 8.54 5.61 -29.75
CA ARG A 63 8.87 4.22 -30.05
C ARG A 63 10.13 4.22 -30.90
N ASP A 64 11.26 3.83 -30.32
CA ASP A 64 12.41 3.38 -31.12
C ASP A 64 12.15 1.95 -31.62
N PRO A 65 12.41 1.66 -32.90
CA PRO A 65 12.21 0.33 -33.45
C PRO A 65 13.26 -0.65 -32.90
N LEU A 66 12.74 -1.83 -32.54
CA LEU A 66 13.46 -3.02 -32.06
C LEU A 66 14.77 -3.26 -32.83
N SER A 67 15.88 -2.96 -32.18
CA SER A 67 17.19 -3.51 -32.56
C SER A 67 17.34 -4.92 -31.96
N SER A 68 17.93 -5.78 -32.77
CA SER A 68 17.99 -7.25 -32.69
C SER A 68 18.53 -7.84 -31.38
N PRO A 69 18.14 -9.09 -31.02
CA PRO A 69 18.54 -9.74 -29.78
C PRO A 69 19.94 -10.34 -29.88
N SER A 70 20.96 -9.56 -29.50
CA SER A 70 22.21 -10.13 -29.02
C SER A 70 22.89 -9.18 -28.01
N ALA A 71 23.54 -9.80 -27.02
CA ALA A 71 24.43 -9.22 -26.02
C ALA A 71 23.84 -8.79 -24.65
N LEU A 72 24.07 -9.68 -23.68
CA LEU A 72 24.34 -9.43 -22.26
C LEU A 72 23.16 -9.06 -21.34
N SER A 73 23.06 -9.87 -20.29
CA SER A 73 22.38 -9.62 -19.03
C SER A 73 22.95 -8.40 -18.29
N GLN A 74 22.79 -7.21 -18.87
CA GLN A 74 23.17 -5.98 -18.18
C GLN A 74 22.37 -5.87 -16.89
N GLU A 75 23.06 -5.93 -15.76
CA GLU A 75 22.48 -5.59 -14.47
C GLU A 75 21.97 -4.16 -14.54
N ARG A 76 20.65 -3.99 -14.62
CA ARG A 76 20.06 -2.65 -14.58
C ARG A 76 19.92 -2.20 -13.14
N PHE A 77 20.17 -0.92 -12.91
CA PHE A 77 19.88 -0.21 -11.68
C PHE A 77 19.32 1.16 -12.08
N SER A 78 18.13 1.50 -11.60
CA SER A 78 17.49 2.77 -11.93
C SER A 78 16.88 3.39 -10.68
N ARG A 79 17.03 4.71 -10.57
CA ARG A 79 16.31 5.52 -9.59
C ARG A 79 15.03 6.02 -10.24
N ILE A 80 13.91 5.74 -9.62
CA ILE A 80 12.58 6.22 -10.03
C ILE A 80 12.34 7.56 -9.31
N PRO A 81 11.93 8.62 -10.03
CA PRO A 81 11.62 9.90 -9.42
C PRO A 81 10.50 9.78 -8.39
N CYS A 82 10.83 10.08 -7.13
CA CYS A 82 9.89 10.22 -6.02
C CYS A 82 10.51 11.18 -5.01
N THR A 83 9.82 12.27 -4.75
CA THR A 83 10.28 13.37 -3.88
C THR A 83 10.19 12.97 -2.43
N LEU A 84 9.11 12.27 -2.04
CA LEU A 84 8.88 11.89 -0.65
C LEU A 84 9.95 10.93 -0.10
N HIS A 85 10.37 9.95 -0.90
CA HIS A 85 11.47 9.03 -0.60
C HIS A 85 11.97 8.40 -1.91
N PRO A 86 13.27 8.13 -2.08
CA PRO A 86 13.77 7.57 -3.32
C PRO A 86 13.34 6.10 -3.50
N VAL A 87 12.94 5.76 -4.73
CA VAL A 87 12.66 4.39 -5.13
C VAL A 87 13.75 3.94 -6.10
N PHE A 88 14.36 2.79 -5.83
CA PHE A 88 15.37 2.18 -6.68
C PHE A 88 14.88 0.83 -7.18
N LEU A 89 15.20 0.49 -8.42
CA LEU A 89 14.88 -0.79 -9.03
C LEU A 89 16.13 -1.40 -9.67
N SER A 90 16.42 -2.65 -9.34
CA SER A 90 17.43 -3.45 -10.00
C SER A 90 16.90 -4.77 -10.52
N THR A 91 17.63 -5.39 -11.44
CA THR A 91 17.31 -6.76 -11.88
C THR A 91 17.68 -7.82 -10.85
N ARG A 92 18.72 -7.56 -10.03
CA ARG A 92 19.24 -8.49 -9.02
C ARG A 92 19.39 -7.85 -7.65
N LEU A 93 19.20 -8.62 -6.57
CA LEU A 93 19.45 -8.17 -5.21
C LEU A 93 20.90 -7.72 -5.05
N ALA A 94 21.85 -8.45 -5.64
CA ALA A 94 23.28 -8.12 -5.58
C ALA A 94 23.58 -6.66 -5.98
N THR A 95 22.94 -6.18 -7.04
CA THR A 95 23.08 -4.80 -7.53
C THR A 95 22.44 -3.76 -6.59
N THR A 96 21.46 -4.18 -5.78
CA THR A 96 20.78 -3.32 -4.79
C THR A 96 21.57 -3.17 -3.48
N LEU A 97 22.41 -4.16 -3.12
CA LEU A 97 23.10 -4.19 -1.81
C LEU A 97 24.01 -2.98 -1.54
N PRO A 98 24.81 -2.46 -2.49
CA PRO A 98 25.63 -1.28 -2.23
C PRO A 98 24.80 -0.05 -1.84
N GLN A 99 23.63 0.13 -2.47
CA GLN A 99 22.72 1.21 -2.11
C GLN A 99 22.08 0.99 -0.73
N LEU A 100 21.72 -0.26 -0.40
CA LEU A 100 21.22 -0.62 0.93
C LEU A 100 22.25 -0.29 2.03
N GLN A 101 23.51 -0.70 1.83
CA GLN A 101 24.61 -0.41 2.77
C GLN A 101 24.82 1.10 2.95
N ARG A 102 24.80 1.86 1.86
CA ARG A 102 24.91 3.34 1.88
C ARG A 102 23.78 3.99 2.69
N LEU A 103 22.54 3.53 2.51
CA LEU A 103 21.37 4.06 3.22
C LEU A 103 21.39 3.71 4.71
N ILE A 104 21.84 2.50 5.07
CA ILE A 104 22.06 2.11 6.46
C ILE A 104 23.13 3.01 7.09
N GLY A 105 24.27 3.20 6.42
CA GLY A 105 25.38 3.99 6.91
C GLY A 105 25.95 3.41 8.21
N GLY A 106 26.24 4.25 9.20
CA GLY A 106 26.74 3.83 10.52
C GLY A 106 25.67 3.34 11.50
N ARG A 107 24.41 3.18 11.06
CA ARG A 107 23.29 2.73 11.91
C ARG A 107 23.31 1.22 12.10
N ARG A 108 22.74 0.73 13.20
CA ARG A 108 22.63 -0.69 13.50
C ARG A 108 21.43 -1.33 12.78
N PRO A 109 21.64 -2.22 11.79
CA PRO A 109 20.53 -2.79 11.02
C PRO A 109 19.80 -3.92 11.74
N PHE A 110 18.47 -3.92 11.63
CA PHE A 110 17.58 -5.01 12.04
C PHE A 110 16.77 -5.49 10.83
N LEU A 111 16.86 -6.77 10.49
CA LEU A 111 16.03 -7.36 9.42
C LEU A 111 14.67 -7.73 9.99
N CYS A 112 13.59 -7.30 9.34
CA CYS A 112 12.22 -7.61 9.73
C CYS A 112 11.47 -8.33 8.60
N THR A 113 10.86 -9.48 8.88
CA THR A 113 10.07 -10.25 7.90
C THR A 113 9.05 -11.17 8.57
N GLU A 114 8.22 -11.85 7.77
CA GLU A 114 7.30 -12.89 8.24
C GLU A 114 8.05 -14.22 8.47
N ALA A 115 7.71 -14.96 9.52
CA ALA A 115 8.39 -16.21 9.88
C ALA A 115 8.33 -17.29 8.77
N LYS A 116 7.21 -17.39 8.04
CA LYS A 116 7.09 -18.32 6.91
C LYS A 116 7.91 -17.84 5.71
N LEU A 117 7.89 -16.53 5.44
CA LEU A 117 8.65 -15.93 4.35
C LEU A 117 10.16 -16.04 4.59
N ALA A 118 10.62 -15.91 5.83
CA ALA A 118 12.02 -16.10 6.21
C ALA A 118 12.55 -17.48 5.75
N LYS A 119 11.73 -18.53 5.86
CA LYS A 119 12.11 -19.88 5.37
C LYS A 119 12.23 -19.92 3.85
N THR A 120 11.29 -19.29 3.14
CA THR A 120 11.30 -19.24 1.66
C THR A 120 12.43 -18.37 1.13
N LEU A 121 12.83 -17.33 1.86
CA LEU A 121 13.86 -16.36 1.48
C LEU A 121 15.20 -16.62 2.18
N GLU A 122 15.43 -17.84 2.65
CA GLU A 122 16.64 -18.18 3.39
C GLU A 122 17.95 -17.91 2.61
N PRO A 123 18.03 -18.12 1.27
CA PRO A 123 19.19 -17.69 0.49
C PRO A 123 19.37 -16.17 0.46
N VAL A 124 18.27 -15.42 0.37
CA VAL A 124 18.26 -13.95 0.39
C VAL A 124 18.69 -13.42 1.77
N LEU A 125 18.20 -14.03 2.85
CA LEU A 125 18.61 -13.69 4.21
C LEU A 125 20.09 -13.96 4.46
N ARG A 126 20.65 -15.05 3.90
CA ARG A 126 22.10 -15.30 3.96
C ARG A 126 22.89 -14.19 3.26
N GLN A 127 22.48 -13.81 2.07
CA GLN A 127 23.13 -12.74 1.31
C GLN A 127 23.07 -11.41 2.06
N LEU A 128 21.89 -11.02 2.55
CA LEU A 128 21.72 -9.83 3.40
C LEU A 128 22.54 -9.92 4.68
N SER A 129 22.58 -11.10 5.31
CA SER A 129 23.34 -11.30 6.53
C SER A 129 24.83 -11.06 6.33
N HIS A 130 25.39 -11.58 5.24
CA HIS A 130 26.81 -11.39 4.93
C HIS A 130 27.10 -9.92 4.59
N SER A 131 26.26 -9.30 3.75
CA SER A 131 26.49 -7.91 3.31
C SER A 131 26.26 -6.86 4.39
N LEU A 132 25.47 -7.15 5.42
CA LEU A 132 25.13 -6.20 6.49
C LEU A 132 25.83 -6.50 7.82
N GLY A 133 26.78 -7.43 7.86
CA GLY A 133 27.52 -7.74 9.08
C GLY A 133 26.70 -8.48 10.14
N HIS A 134 25.91 -9.47 9.72
CA HIS A 134 25.06 -10.31 10.59
C HIS A 134 24.04 -9.51 11.43
N PRO A 135 23.13 -8.74 10.79
CA PRO A 135 22.05 -8.04 11.46
C PRO A 135 21.16 -9.00 12.24
N THR A 136 20.58 -8.51 13.33
CA THR A 136 19.57 -9.28 14.07
C THR A 136 18.31 -9.43 13.21
N LEU A 137 17.85 -10.67 13.04
CA LEU A 137 16.60 -10.99 12.38
C LEU A 137 15.46 -11.02 13.40
N VAL A 138 14.47 -10.16 13.23
CA VAL A 138 13.20 -10.21 13.95
C VAL A 138 12.10 -10.68 13.02
N THR A 139 11.24 -11.57 13.51
CA THR A 139 10.13 -12.11 12.71
C THR A 139 8.82 -12.05 13.45
N PHE A 140 7.73 -12.05 12.69
CA PHE A 140 6.38 -12.18 13.22
C PHE A 140 5.55 -13.19 12.40
N VAL A 141 4.42 -13.62 12.93
CA VAL A 141 3.51 -14.54 12.23
C VAL A 141 2.91 -13.85 11.02
N GLY A 142 2.95 -14.50 9.86
CA GLY A 142 2.46 -13.92 8.60
C GLY A 142 0.95 -13.94 8.39
N GLY A 143 0.51 -13.28 7.31
CA GLY A 143 -0.88 -13.22 6.84
C GLY A 143 -1.71 -12.07 7.40
N GLU A 144 -2.75 -11.65 6.68
CA GLU A 144 -3.51 -10.42 6.97
C GLU A 144 -4.11 -10.35 8.39
N ARG A 145 -4.47 -11.50 8.97
CA ARG A 145 -4.97 -11.56 10.37
C ARG A 145 -3.92 -11.12 11.39
N SER A 146 -2.63 -11.24 11.07
CA SER A 146 -1.54 -10.79 11.93
C SER A 146 -1.28 -9.29 11.84
N LYS A 147 -1.91 -8.58 10.89
CA LYS A 147 -1.83 -7.12 10.73
C LYS A 147 -2.61 -6.39 11.82
N ASN A 148 -2.19 -6.52 13.07
CA ASN A 148 -2.90 -6.02 14.24
C ASN A 148 -1.93 -5.47 15.30
N ARG A 149 -2.48 -4.75 16.29
CA ARG A 149 -1.70 -4.12 17.36
C ARG A 149 -0.87 -5.11 18.20
N ALA A 150 -1.38 -6.30 18.45
CA ALA A 150 -0.67 -7.31 19.25
C ALA A 150 0.58 -7.84 18.53
N THR A 151 0.55 -7.94 17.20
CA THR A 151 1.75 -8.28 16.42
C THR A 151 2.79 -7.16 16.47
N LYS A 152 2.35 -5.90 16.36
CA LYS A 152 3.23 -4.74 16.50
C LYS A 152 3.89 -4.70 17.87
N GLU A 153 3.13 -4.85 18.95
CA GLU A 153 3.62 -4.88 20.33
C GLU A 153 4.74 -5.92 20.51
N ARG A 154 4.50 -7.17 20.07
CA ARG A 154 5.52 -8.23 20.14
C ARG A 154 6.77 -7.93 19.31
N LEU A 155 6.61 -7.24 18.18
CA LEU A 155 7.72 -6.86 17.32
C LEU A 155 8.57 -5.76 17.99
N GLU A 156 7.93 -4.75 18.58
CA GLU A 156 8.60 -3.70 19.37
C GLU A 156 9.39 -4.30 20.52
N ASP A 157 8.75 -5.15 21.31
CA ASP A 157 9.39 -5.86 22.42
C ASP A 157 10.60 -6.70 21.97
N SER A 158 10.50 -7.35 20.81
CA SER A 158 11.59 -8.16 20.27
C SER A 158 12.77 -7.30 19.82
N LEU A 159 12.50 -6.15 19.22
CA LEU A 159 13.53 -5.18 18.85
C LEU A 159 14.21 -4.58 20.08
N LEU A 160 13.44 -4.21 21.11
CA LEU A 160 13.97 -3.67 22.37
C LEU A 160 14.83 -4.70 23.10
N ARG A 161 14.38 -5.96 23.20
CA ARG A 161 15.19 -7.05 23.77
C ARG A 161 16.48 -7.31 22.99
N ALA A 162 16.47 -7.12 21.67
CA ALA A 162 17.65 -7.22 20.83
C ALA A 162 18.57 -5.97 20.91
N GLY A 163 18.23 -4.99 21.75
CA GLY A 163 19.00 -3.78 21.98
C GLY A 163 18.84 -2.73 20.88
N ALA A 164 17.69 -2.66 20.20
CA ALA A 164 17.41 -1.58 19.26
C ALA A 164 17.34 -0.23 20.00
N GLY A 165 18.30 0.65 19.71
CA GLY A 165 18.36 2.02 20.20
C GLY A 165 17.92 3.06 19.17
N ARG A 166 18.25 4.33 19.40
CA ARG A 166 18.00 5.43 18.44
C ARG A 166 18.86 5.33 17.18
N ASP A 167 19.95 4.57 17.25
CA ASP A 167 20.87 4.25 16.16
C ASP A 167 20.37 3.09 15.28
N ALA A 168 19.21 2.48 15.61
CA ALA A 168 18.65 1.38 14.83
C ALA A 168 18.15 1.83 13.45
N VAL A 169 18.19 0.91 12.48
CA VAL A 169 17.48 1.02 11.20
C VAL A 169 16.80 -0.30 10.88
N LEU A 170 15.50 -0.26 10.58
CA LEU A 170 14.74 -1.46 10.20
C LEU A 170 14.84 -1.68 8.68
N VAL A 171 15.11 -2.91 8.26
CA VAL A 171 15.02 -3.34 6.86
C VAL A 171 13.84 -4.28 6.73
N ALA A 172 12.76 -3.80 6.13
CA ALA A 172 11.50 -4.50 5.94
C ALA A 172 11.57 -5.37 4.67
N LEU A 173 11.88 -6.66 4.83
CA LEU A 173 11.96 -7.64 3.75
C LEU A 173 10.61 -8.37 3.61
N GLY A 174 9.77 -7.97 2.65
CA GLY A 174 8.48 -8.64 2.48
C GLY A 174 7.49 -7.96 1.53
N GLY A 175 6.24 -8.39 1.61
CA GLY A 175 5.11 -7.74 0.93
C GLY A 175 4.55 -6.54 1.71
N GLY A 176 3.39 -6.05 1.29
CA GLY A 176 2.74 -4.88 1.91
C GLY A 176 2.50 -5.04 3.41
N LEU A 177 2.16 -6.24 3.87
CA LEU A 177 2.01 -6.56 5.30
C LEU A 177 3.27 -6.23 6.11
N VAL A 178 4.45 -6.62 5.61
CA VAL A 178 5.73 -6.37 6.29
C VAL A 178 6.05 -4.88 6.26
N SER A 179 5.89 -4.21 5.11
CA SER A 179 6.12 -2.77 5.00
C SER A 179 5.26 -1.96 5.96
N ASP A 180 3.97 -2.31 6.08
CA ASP A 180 3.05 -1.60 6.97
C ASP A 180 3.39 -1.78 8.46
N ILE A 181 3.61 -3.03 8.89
CA ILE A 181 3.90 -3.32 10.30
C ILE A 181 5.29 -2.79 10.68
N ALA A 182 6.30 -3.04 9.84
CA ALA A 182 7.67 -2.60 10.10
C ALA A 182 7.78 -1.08 10.04
N GLY A 183 7.12 -0.42 9.09
CA GLY A 183 7.07 1.03 8.99
C GLY A 183 6.37 1.67 10.18
N PHE A 184 5.23 1.12 10.63
CA PHE A 184 4.53 1.66 11.80
C PHE A 184 5.32 1.43 13.10
N THR A 185 5.96 0.26 13.20
CA THR A 185 6.90 -0.04 14.30
C THR A 185 8.06 0.94 14.30
N ALA A 186 8.71 1.16 13.15
CA ALA A 186 9.83 2.10 13.04
C ALA A 186 9.42 3.54 13.39
N GLY A 187 8.25 3.98 12.95
CA GLY A 187 7.75 5.33 13.24
C GLY A 187 7.41 5.58 14.71
N THR A 188 7.22 4.53 15.51
CA THR A 188 6.88 4.64 16.94
C THR A 188 8.01 4.23 17.88
N LEU A 189 8.85 3.28 17.47
CA LEU A 189 10.01 2.83 18.23
C LEU A 189 10.99 3.99 18.46
N MET A 190 11.37 4.22 19.71
CA MET A 190 12.21 5.35 20.12
C MET A 190 11.71 6.74 19.64
N ARG A 191 10.39 6.87 19.41
CA ARG A 191 9.74 8.04 18.80
C ARG A 191 10.14 8.30 17.35
N GLY A 192 10.60 7.27 16.65
CA GLY A 192 10.99 7.32 15.24
C GLY A 192 12.42 6.85 15.04
N VAL A 193 12.55 5.70 14.38
CA VAL A 193 13.80 5.22 13.77
C VAL A 193 13.60 5.12 12.26
N PRO A 194 14.68 5.25 11.46
CA PRO A 194 14.60 5.04 10.02
C PRO A 194 14.25 3.59 9.68
N TYR A 195 13.62 3.40 8.52
CA TYR A 195 13.43 2.08 7.93
C TYR A 195 13.61 2.12 6.41
N ILE A 196 13.86 0.96 5.82
CA ILE A 196 14.05 0.76 4.39
C ILE A 196 13.13 -0.38 3.98
N ASN A 197 12.38 -0.20 2.89
CA ASN A 197 11.56 -1.26 2.31
C ASN A 197 12.40 -2.04 1.28
N LEU A 198 12.40 -3.37 1.38
CA LEU A 198 13.01 -4.30 0.43
C LEU A 198 11.90 -5.25 -0.08
N PRO A 199 11.08 -4.83 -1.05
CA PRO A 199 9.83 -5.52 -1.33
C PRO A 199 10.03 -6.84 -2.07
N THR A 200 9.26 -7.86 -1.69
CA THR A 200 9.36 -9.24 -2.24
C THR A 200 8.11 -9.66 -3.02
N THR A 201 7.16 -8.74 -3.17
CA THR A 201 5.92 -8.95 -3.96
C THR A 201 5.80 -7.85 -4.99
N LEU A 202 5.18 -8.16 -6.14
CA LEU A 202 4.95 -7.15 -7.18
C LEU A 202 4.10 -6.00 -6.64
N LEU A 203 3.03 -6.33 -5.91
CA LEU A 203 2.15 -5.35 -5.27
C LEU A 203 2.93 -4.38 -4.38
N ALA A 204 3.84 -4.88 -3.55
CA ALA A 204 4.62 -4.01 -2.69
C ALA A 204 5.61 -3.13 -3.47
N LEU A 205 6.20 -3.62 -4.58
CA LEU A 205 7.11 -2.84 -5.43
C LEU A 205 6.43 -1.67 -6.14
N VAL A 206 5.21 -1.88 -6.63
CA VAL A 206 4.50 -0.86 -7.42
C VAL A 206 3.56 -0.01 -6.59
N ASP A 207 3.13 -0.52 -5.44
CA ASP A 207 2.12 0.09 -4.61
C ASP A 207 2.52 0.10 -3.11
N ALA A 208 2.25 -0.95 -2.33
CA ALA A 208 2.19 -0.84 -0.86
C ALA A 208 3.43 -0.26 -0.15
N SER A 209 4.65 -0.43 -0.70
CA SER A 209 5.86 0.12 -0.06
C SER A 209 6.12 1.61 -0.37
N ILE A 210 5.37 2.18 -1.32
CA ILE A 210 5.53 3.56 -1.78
C ILE A 210 4.50 4.48 -1.12
N GLY A 211 5.01 5.54 -0.49
CA GLY A 211 4.23 6.70 -0.08
C GLY A 211 3.93 6.78 1.40
N GLY A 212 4.65 6.02 2.22
CA GLY A 212 4.76 6.22 3.67
C GLY A 212 3.52 5.89 4.50
N LYS A 213 2.45 5.37 3.90
CA LYS A 213 1.33 4.84 4.68
C LYS A 213 1.80 3.57 5.37
N THR A 214 1.64 3.53 6.68
CA THR A 214 2.00 2.39 7.52
C THR A 214 0.90 2.20 8.55
N GLY A 215 0.62 0.98 8.97
CA GLY A 215 -0.43 0.77 9.96
C GLY A 215 -0.84 -0.66 10.21
N VAL A 216 -1.87 -0.80 11.03
CA VAL A 216 -2.47 -2.08 11.41
C VAL A 216 -4.00 -2.00 11.30
N ASN A 217 -4.61 -3.17 11.15
CA ASN A 217 -6.05 -3.34 11.17
C ASN A 217 -6.57 -3.32 12.61
N THR A 218 -7.84 -2.94 12.72
CA THR A 218 -8.62 -2.97 13.97
C THR A 218 -9.94 -3.70 13.72
N PRO A 219 -10.69 -4.07 14.79
CA PRO A 219 -12.05 -4.59 14.61
C PRO A 219 -12.98 -3.62 13.87
N ALA A 220 -12.71 -2.32 13.89
CA ALA A 220 -13.50 -1.31 13.19
C ALA A 220 -13.16 -1.20 11.69
N GLY A 221 -12.02 -1.74 11.25
CA GLY A 221 -11.62 -1.68 9.85
C GLY A 221 -10.11 -1.80 9.60
N LYS A 222 -9.75 -1.92 8.33
CA LYS A 222 -8.36 -2.04 7.86
C LYS A 222 -7.63 -0.70 7.95
N ASN A 223 -6.34 -0.75 8.30
CA ASN A 223 -5.41 0.40 8.25
C ASN A 223 -5.87 1.67 9.01
N LEU A 224 -6.82 1.57 9.94
CA LEU A 224 -7.36 2.74 10.65
C LEU A 224 -6.40 3.30 11.71
N VAL A 225 -5.39 2.53 12.13
CA VAL A 225 -4.39 2.95 13.11
C VAL A 225 -3.01 2.83 12.49
N GLY A 226 -2.32 3.95 12.36
CA GLY A 226 -1.07 4.00 11.63
C GLY A 226 -0.43 5.39 11.59
N LEU A 227 0.54 5.56 10.70
CA LEU A 227 1.29 6.79 10.47
C LEU A 227 1.52 7.02 8.98
N PHE A 228 1.64 8.29 8.60
CA PHE A 228 2.39 8.70 7.41
C PHE A 228 3.88 8.79 7.78
N HIS A 229 4.61 7.68 7.65
CA HIS A 229 6.05 7.55 7.94
C HIS A 229 6.79 7.06 6.68
N PRO A 230 7.34 7.96 5.84
CA PRO A 230 8.10 7.59 4.65
C PRO A 230 9.36 6.77 4.99
N PRO A 231 9.71 5.73 4.21
CA PRO A 231 10.99 5.04 4.38
C PRO A 231 12.16 5.92 3.94
N LEU A 232 13.38 5.56 4.35
CA LEU A 232 14.60 6.14 3.76
C LEU A 232 14.70 5.87 2.26
N ALA A 233 14.23 4.70 1.84
CA ALA A 233 14.08 4.31 0.44
C ALA A 233 13.20 3.07 0.29
N VAL A 234 12.69 2.88 -0.92
CA VAL A 234 12.24 1.57 -1.42
C VAL A 234 13.30 1.01 -2.34
N LEU A 235 13.77 -0.20 -2.06
CA LEU A 235 14.78 -0.89 -2.86
C LEU A 235 14.16 -2.14 -3.48
N GLY A 236 13.84 -2.09 -4.77
CA GLY A 236 13.30 -3.20 -5.52
C GLY A 236 14.38 -4.01 -6.23
N ALA A 237 14.27 -5.34 -6.15
CA ALA A 237 15.09 -6.25 -6.94
C ALA A 237 14.20 -7.32 -7.58
N LEU A 238 14.20 -7.40 -8.92
CA LEU A 238 13.25 -8.24 -9.64
C LEU A 238 13.44 -9.75 -9.40
N ASP A 239 14.64 -10.19 -9.06
CA ASP A 239 14.92 -11.59 -8.71
C ASP A 239 14.25 -12.03 -7.40
N LEU A 240 13.89 -11.10 -6.51
CA LEU A 240 13.09 -11.38 -5.31
C LEU A 240 11.66 -11.84 -5.66
N LEU A 241 11.19 -11.58 -6.88
CA LEU A 241 9.88 -12.03 -7.36
C LEU A 241 9.91 -13.46 -7.90
N ASN A 242 11.08 -14.08 -8.07
CA ASN A 242 11.20 -15.40 -8.70
C ASN A 242 10.44 -16.49 -7.93
N THR A 243 10.40 -16.40 -6.60
CA THR A 243 9.69 -17.35 -5.72
C THR A 243 8.24 -16.96 -5.43
N LEU A 244 7.79 -15.79 -5.90
CA LEU A 244 6.45 -15.27 -5.64
C LEU A 244 5.38 -16.17 -6.29
N PRO A 245 4.34 -16.63 -5.58
CA PRO A 245 3.26 -17.39 -6.19
C PRO A 245 2.60 -16.65 -7.36
N ARG A 246 2.08 -17.40 -8.34
CA ARG A 246 1.43 -16.80 -9.53
C ARG A 246 0.23 -15.93 -9.16
N SER A 247 -0.56 -16.34 -8.17
CA SER A 247 -1.70 -15.58 -7.65
C SER A 247 -1.27 -14.23 -7.08
N GLU A 248 -0.19 -14.20 -6.30
CA GLU A 248 0.36 -12.97 -5.71
C GLU A 248 0.96 -12.04 -6.77
N PHE A 249 1.61 -12.61 -7.80
CA PHE A 249 2.07 -11.84 -8.94
C PHE A 249 0.90 -11.17 -9.68
N ARG A 250 -0.17 -11.93 -9.96
CA ARG A 250 -1.41 -11.40 -10.55
C ARG A 250 -2.05 -10.34 -9.66
N SER A 251 -1.97 -10.48 -8.35
CA SER A 251 -2.47 -9.45 -7.42
C SER A 251 -1.73 -8.12 -7.61
N GLY A 252 -0.40 -8.15 -7.82
CA GLY A 252 0.36 -6.94 -8.13
C GLY A 252 0.08 -6.37 -9.52
N LEU A 253 -0.23 -7.21 -10.51
CA LEU A 253 -0.61 -6.74 -11.85
C LEU A 253 -1.92 -5.94 -11.82
N ALA A 254 -2.86 -6.27 -10.92
CA ALA A 254 -4.09 -5.50 -10.77
C ALA A 254 -3.81 -4.04 -10.39
N GLU A 255 -2.82 -3.79 -9.53
CA GLU A 255 -2.39 -2.42 -9.19
C GLU A 255 -1.73 -1.70 -10.38
N CYS A 256 -0.94 -2.42 -11.19
CA CYS A 256 -0.41 -1.85 -12.43
C CYS A 256 -1.53 -1.50 -13.43
N LEU A 257 -2.55 -2.37 -13.57
CA LEU A 257 -3.73 -2.10 -14.40
C LEU A 257 -4.50 -0.88 -13.88
N LYS A 258 -4.65 -0.75 -12.56
CA LYS A 258 -5.25 0.43 -11.92
C LYS A 258 -4.48 1.71 -12.27
N HIS A 259 -3.14 1.69 -12.19
CA HIS A 259 -2.32 2.84 -12.59
C HIS A 259 -2.50 3.16 -14.09
N GLY A 260 -2.52 2.16 -14.96
CA GLY A 260 -2.80 2.37 -16.38
C GLY A 260 -4.19 2.98 -16.61
N ALA A 261 -5.24 2.38 -16.05
CA ALA A 261 -6.62 2.81 -16.22
C ALA A 261 -6.89 4.22 -15.64
N GLY A 262 -6.28 4.56 -14.51
CA GLY A 262 -6.50 5.84 -13.84
C GLY A 262 -5.56 6.96 -14.25
N LEU A 263 -4.35 6.64 -14.72
CA LEU A 263 -3.25 7.61 -14.84
C LEU A 263 -2.50 7.58 -16.17
N ASP A 264 -2.48 6.46 -16.90
CA ASP A 264 -1.68 6.30 -18.12
C ASP A 264 -2.29 5.28 -19.09
N ALA A 265 -3.07 5.78 -20.06
CA ALA A 265 -3.68 4.96 -21.10
C ALA A 265 -2.64 4.19 -21.96
N GLY A 266 -1.42 4.72 -22.09
CA GLY A 266 -0.34 4.06 -22.80
C GLY A 266 0.15 2.82 -22.05
N LEU A 267 0.31 2.91 -20.73
CA LEU A 267 0.60 1.75 -19.88
C LEU A 267 -0.51 0.70 -19.96
N LEU A 268 -1.78 1.12 -19.90
CA LEU A 268 -2.91 0.20 -20.02
C LEU A 268 -2.91 -0.56 -21.36
N ALA A 269 -2.76 0.16 -22.48
CA ALA A 269 -2.70 -0.43 -23.80
C ALA A 269 -1.49 -1.37 -23.95
N TRP A 270 -0.33 -0.97 -23.45
CA TRP A 270 0.87 -1.79 -23.44
C TRP A 270 0.68 -3.08 -22.64
N MET A 271 0.02 -3.02 -21.48
CA MET A 271 -0.29 -4.20 -20.67
C MET A 271 -1.30 -5.14 -21.35
N ALA A 272 -2.27 -4.61 -22.11
CA ALA A 272 -3.30 -5.40 -22.78
C ALA A 272 -2.74 -6.37 -23.83
N GLU A 273 -1.58 -6.06 -24.41
CA GLU A 273 -0.90 -6.90 -25.40
C GLU A 273 -0.08 -8.05 -24.76
N ARG A 274 -0.06 -8.17 -23.43
CA ARG A 274 0.86 -9.06 -22.70
C ARG A 274 0.12 -9.98 -21.75
N SER A 275 0.56 -11.24 -21.68
CA SER A 275 0.06 -12.17 -20.68
C SER A 275 0.80 -11.99 -19.33
N PRO A 276 0.13 -12.25 -18.19
CA PRO A 276 0.79 -12.28 -16.88
C PRO A 276 2.02 -13.18 -16.83
N GLU A 277 1.95 -14.36 -17.45
CA GLU A 277 3.06 -15.31 -17.52
C GLU A 277 4.21 -14.81 -18.39
N GLY A 278 3.90 -14.11 -19.49
CA GLY A 278 4.89 -13.46 -20.35
C GLY A 278 5.67 -12.38 -19.59
N LEU A 279 4.95 -11.45 -18.95
CA LEU A 279 5.54 -10.41 -18.10
C LEU A 279 6.42 -10.98 -17.00
N ARG A 280 5.98 -12.08 -16.35
CA ARG A 280 6.76 -12.71 -15.28
C ARG A 280 8.10 -13.27 -15.78
N ARG A 281 8.14 -13.79 -17.02
CA ARG A 281 9.32 -14.44 -17.61
C ARG A 281 10.25 -13.45 -18.31
N ASN A 282 9.70 -12.34 -18.81
CA ASN A 282 10.47 -11.32 -19.50
C ASN A 282 10.98 -10.26 -18.51
N ARG A 283 12.28 -10.33 -18.19
CA ARG A 283 12.91 -9.43 -17.21
C ARG A 283 12.87 -7.97 -17.65
N GLU A 284 12.99 -7.69 -18.93
CA GLU A 284 13.00 -6.31 -19.45
C GLU A 284 11.61 -5.69 -19.41
N GLU A 285 10.59 -6.44 -19.84
CA GLU A 285 9.21 -5.99 -19.74
C GLU A 285 8.77 -5.82 -18.29
N LEU A 286 9.19 -6.71 -17.39
CA LEU A 286 8.91 -6.56 -15.96
C LEU A 286 9.61 -5.33 -15.37
N PHE A 287 10.85 -5.05 -15.78
CA PHE A 287 11.57 -3.85 -15.36
C PHE A 287 10.85 -2.59 -15.83
N HIS A 288 10.42 -2.56 -17.09
CA HIS A 288 9.61 -1.47 -17.64
C HIS A 288 8.31 -1.29 -16.86
N LEU A 289 7.53 -2.37 -16.68
CA LEU A 289 6.26 -2.35 -15.97
C LEU A 289 6.40 -1.78 -14.55
N VAL A 290 7.37 -2.28 -13.77
CA VAL A 290 7.59 -1.82 -12.39
C VAL A 290 8.04 -0.36 -12.40
N THR A 291 8.97 0.02 -13.29
CA THR A 291 9.46 1.40 -13.38
C THR A 291 8.32 2.37 -13.68
N THR A 292 7.52 2.11 -14.71
CA THR A 292 6.42 2.98 -15.15
C THR A 292 5.33 3.04 -14.07
N SER A 293 4.90 1.89 -13.56
CA SER A 293 3.84 1.80 -12.54
C SER A 293 4.23 2.51 -11.24
N SER A 294 5.44 2.27 -10.74
CA SER A 294 5.96 2.96 -9.55
C SER A 294 6.10 4.46 -9.79
N ALA A 295 6.56 4.91 -10.96
CA ALA A 295 6.68 6.34 -11.28
C ALA A 295 5.32 7.06 -11.25
N LEU A 296 4.28 6.45 -11.81
CA LEU A 296 2.91 6.98 -11.78
C LEU A 296 2.42 7.14 -10.34
N LYS A 297 2.62 6.12 -9.51
CA LYS A 297 2.28 6.22 -8.09
C LYS A 297 3.07 7.32 -7.38
N CYS A 298 4.39 7.37 -7.59
CA CYS A 298 5.26 8.36 -6.96
C CYS A 298 4.81 9.79 -7.28
N ARG A 299 4.45 10.07 -8.53
CA ARG A 299 3.88 11.36 -8.94
C ARG A 299 2.64 11.73 -8.12
N ILE A 300 1.67 10.83 -8.03
CA ILE A 300 0.43 11.10 -7.27
C ILE A 300 0.69 11.24 -5.77
N VAL A 301 1.62 10.45 -5.23
CA VAL A 301 2.04 10.56 -3.82
C VAL A 301 2.71 11.91 -3.56
N ASP A 302 3.59 12.38 -4.46
CA ASP A 302 4.29 13.65 -4.30
C ASP A 302 3.32 14.84 -4.37
N GLU A 303 2.25 14.74 -5.17
CA GLU A 303 1.18 15.75 -5.26
C GLU A 303 0.34 15.84 -3.98
N ASP A 304 0.20 14.76 -3.21
CA ASP A 304 -0.58 14.73 -1.95
C ASP A 304 -0.05 13.69 -0.94
N PRO A 305 1.11 13.93 -0.30
CA PRO A 305 1.80 12.92 0.52
C PRO A 305 1.00 12.43 1.73
N ALA A 306 0.16 13.30 2.29
CA ALA A 306 -0.62 13.08 3.51
C ALA A 306 -2.14 13.05 3.28
N GLU A 307 -2.59 12.96 2.03
CA GLU A 307 -4.02 12.86 1.66
C GLU A 307 -4.90 14.03 2.14
N ARG A 308 -4.35 15.24 2.08
CA ARG A 308 -5.03 16.45 2.54
C ARG A 308 -5.83 17.13 1.43
N THR A 309 -5.40 16.98 0.17
CA THR A 309 -6.06 17.63 -0.97
C THR A 309 -7.09 16.72 -1.63
N GLY A 310 -7.02 15.41 -1.36
CA GLY A 310 -7.86 14.40 -1.98
C GLY A 310 -7.34 13.94 -3.34
N ARG A 311 -6.24 14.52 -3.83
CA ARG A 311 -5.63 14.14 -5.12
C ARG A 311 -5.25 12.66 -5.14
N ARG A 312 -4.76 12.13 -4.03
CA ARG A 312 -4.34 10.72 -3.91
C ARG A 312 -5.50 9.72 -3.99
N ASN A 313 -6.75 10.17 -3.87
CA ASN A 313 -7.93 9.31 -3.98
C ASN A 313 -8.07 8.65 -5.36
N ILE A 314 -7.45 9.20 -6.40
CA ILE A 314 -7.41 8.56 -7.73
C ILE A 314 -6.77 7.16 -7.69
N LEU A 315 -5.87 6.90 -6.73
CA LEU A 315 -5.26 5.58 -6.52
C LEU A 315 -6.23 4.57 -5.89
N ASN A 316 -7.45 4.98 -5.53
CA ASN A 316 -8.51 4.11 -5.04
C ASN A 316 -9.45 3.62 -6.16
N LEU A 317 -9.12 3.87 -7.45
CA LEU A 317 -9.86 3.28 -8.56
C LEU A 317 -9.93 1.75 -8.39
N GLY A 318 -11.13 1.20 -8.53
CA GLY A 318 -11.49 -0.21 -8.28
C GLY A 318 -11.61 -0.60 -6.81
N HIS A 319 -11.17 0.22 -5.85
CA HIS A 319 -11.08 -0.17 -4.44
C HIS A 319 -12.41 -0.10 -3.71
N THR A 320 -13.36 0.74 -4.14
CA THR A 320 -14.66 0.86 -3.45
C THR A 320 -15.39 -0.47 -3.48
N LEU A 321 -15.51 -1.07 -4.66
CA LEU A 321 -16.07 -2.41 -4.80
C LEU A 321 -15.09 -3.51 -4.44
N GLY A 322 -13.79 -3.33 -4.69
CA GLY A 322 -12.77 -4.28 -4.27
C GLY A 322 -12.86 -4.57 -2.77
N HIS A 323 -12.91 -3.54 -1.93
CA HIS A 323 -13.06 -3.71 -0.49
C HIS A 323 -14.39 -4.38 -0.10
N ALA A 324 -15.49 -4.09 -0.80
CA ALA A 324 -16.76 -4.76 -0.57
C ALA A 324 -16.67 -6.27 -0.88
N ILE A 325 -16.05 -6.66 -2.00
CA ILE A 325 -15.83 -8.06 -2.39
C ILE A 325 -14.93 -8.78 -1.39
N GLU A 326 -13.84 -8.14 -0.96
CA GLU A 326 -12.96 -8.70 0.08
C GLU A 326 -13.74 -8.98 1.37
N LEU A 327 -14.51 -7.99 1.84
CA LEU A 327 -15.29 -8.09 3.08
C LEU A 327 -16.35 -9.19 3.00
N LEU A 328 -17.19 -9.17 1.96
CA LEU A 328 -18.29 -10.11 1.77
C LEU A 328 -17.80 -11.54 1.49
N SER A 329 -16.62 -11.71 0.88
CA SER A 329 -16.00 -13.02 0.71
C SER A 329 -15.31 -13.55 1.98
N GLY A 330 -15.28 -12.77 3.07
CA GLY A 330 -14.50 -13.11 4.26
C GLY A 330 -13.00 -13.23 3.98
N TYR A 331 -12.48 -12.38 3.08
CA TYR A 331 -11.09 -12.36 2.61
C TYR A 331 -10.62 -13.66 1.93
N ARG A 332 -11.54 -14.41 1.32
CA ARG A 332 -11.19 -15.56 0.45
C ARG A 332 -10.80 -15.14 -0.96
N VAL A 333 -11.32 -14.00 -1.43
CA VAL A 333 -10.88 -13.37 -2.68
C VAL A 333 -9.64 -12.54 -2.39
N SER A 334 -8.58 -12.71 -3.21
CA SER A 334 -7.36 -11.92 -3.05
C SER A 334 -7.59 -10.45 -3.39
N HIS A 335 -6.77 -9.58 -2.80
CA HIS A 335 -6.86 -8.15 -2.98
C HIS A 335 -6.90 -7.73 -4.45
N GLY A 336 -5.91 -8.15 -5.24
CA GLY A 336 -5.86 -7.76 -6.65
C GLY A 336 -6.97 -8.36 -7.51
N SER A 337 -7.52 -9.53 -7.15
CA SER A 337 -8.71 -10.04 -7.84
C SER A 337 -9.95 -9.19 -7.53
N ALA A 338 -10.08 -8.72 -6.29
CA ALA A 338 -11.16 -7.83 -5.90
C ALA A 338 -11.02 -6.45 -6.55
N VAL A 339 -9.80 -5.87 -6.56
CA VAL A 339 -9.51 -4.61 -7.24
C VAL A 339 -9.75 -4.74 -8.75
N ALA A 340 -9.30 -5.80 -9.41
CA ALA A 340 -9.55 -6.02 -10.83
C ALA A 340 -11.06 -6.09 -11.16
N ALA A 341 -11.85 -6.79 -10.35
CA ALA A 341 -13.31 -6.80 -10.50
C ALA A 341 -13.91 -5.40 -10.30
N GLY A 342 -13.41 -4.65 -9.32
CA GLY A 342 -13.78 -3.26 -9.10
C GLY A 342 -13.46 -2.35 -10.29
N LEU A 343 -12.29 -2.50 -10.92
CA LEU A 343 -11.92 -1.75 -12.13
C LEU A 343 -12.91 -1.99 -13.26
N CYS A 344 -13.29 -3.26 -13.51
CA CYS A 344 -14.27 -3.59 -14.54
C CYS A 344 -15.64 -2.96 -14.24
N TRP A 345 -16.09 -3.02 -12.99
CA TRP A 345 -17.39 -2.47 -12.62
C TRP A 345 -17.40 -0.95 -12.66
N GLU A 346 -16.41 -0.29 -12.09
CA GLU A 346 -16.32 1.17 -12.09
C GLU A 346 -16.19 1.71 -13.53
N GLY A 347 -15.47 0.99 -14.40
CA GLY A 347 -15.44 1.26 -15.84
C GLY A 347 -16.82 1.09 -16.51
N ALA A 348 -17.56 0.03 -16.19
CA ALA A 348 -18.92 -0.16 -16.71
C ALA A 348 -19.88 0.94 -16.23
N CYS A 349 -19.76 1.38 -14.97
CA CYS A 349 -20.51 2.52 -14.46
C CYS A 349 -20.17 3.80 -15.24
N ALA A 350 -18.90 4.05 -15.56
CA ALA A 350 -18.50 5.20 -16.34
C ALA A 350 -19.15 5.22 -17.74
N VAL A 351 -19.25 4.06 -18.41
CA VAL A 351 -19.96 3.91 -19.69
C VAL A 351 -21.45 4.21 -19.54
N VAL A 352 -22.12 3.63 -18.53
CA VAL A 352 -23.56 3.86 -18.28
C VAL A 352 -23.87 5.32 -17.98
N GLN A 353 -22.94 6.02 -17.32
CA GLN A 353 -23.05 7.45 -17.01
C GLN A 353 -22.62 8.37 -18.19
N GLY A 354 -22.14 7.81 -19.31
CA GLY A 354 -21.75 8.56 -20.49
C GLY A 354 -20.39 9.24 -20.41
N TYR A 355 -19.50 8.79 -19.51
CA TYR A 355 -18.12 9.29 -19.41
C TYR A 355 -17.14 8.57 -20.34
N LEU A 356 -17.46 7.34 -20.77
CA LEU A 356 -16.64 6.48 -21.65
C LEU A 356 -17.45 5.91 -22.81
#